data_AF-A0A9D8NIX1-F1
#
_entry.id   AF-A0A9D8NIX1-F1
#
_cell.length_a   1.000
_cell.length_b   1.000
_cell.length_c   1.000
_cell.angle_alpha   90.00
_cell.angle_beta   90.00
_cell.angle_gamma   90.00
#
_symmetry.space_group_name_H-M   'P 1'
#
loop_
_entity.id
_entity.type
_entity.pdbx_description
1 polymer ?
#
loop_
_entity_poly.entity_id
_entity_poly.type
_entity_poly.pdbx_seq_one_letter_code
_entity_poly.pdbx_strand_id
1 'polypeptide(L)' 'MTIPVPESNRYAATIGFFDGVHLGHVHLLKELKAVAAERDLKSMAITFPEHPRQILQSDYRPRL' A
#
# COMPACT_ATOMS: atom_id res chain seq x y z
N MET A 1 -17.10 35.47 5.44
CA MET A 1 -16.08 34.66 6.14
C MET A 1 -16.12 33.27 5.53
N THR A 2 -15.17 32.93 4.66
CA THR A 2 -15.14 31.62 3.99
C THR A 2 -14.24 30.71 4.82
N ILE A 3 -14.76 29.58 5.27
CA ILE A 3 -13.96 28.55 5.92
C ILE A 3 -13.15 27.85 4.82
N PRO A 4 -11.81 27.79 4.90
CA PRO A 4 -11.02 27.04 3.93
C PRO A 4 -11.41 25.56 4.03
N VAL A 5 -11.92 25.00 2.94
CA VAL A 5 -12.09 23.56 2.81
C VAL A 5 -10.69 22.95 2.81
N PRO A 6 -10.38 21.99 3.69
CA PRO A 6 -9.06 21.34 3.68
C PRO A 6 -8.80 20.79 2.28
N GLU A 7 -7.59 20.99 1.75
CA GLU A 7 -7.21 20.36 0.48
C GLU A 7 -7.40 18.84 0.59
N SER A 8 -8.35 18.30 -0.17
CA SER A 8 -8.55 16.86 -0.28
C SER A 8 -7.35 16.27 -1.03
N ASN A 9 -6.33 15.81 -0.30
CA ASN A 9 -5.23 15.06 -0.91
C ASN A 9 -5.81 13.82 -1.59
N ARG A 10 -5.62 13.72 -2.91
CA ARG A 10 -6.02 12.57 -3.71
C ARG A 10 -4.83 11.62 -3.85
N TYR A 11 -5.11 10.32 -3.73
CA TYR A 11 -4.08 9.28 -3.73
C TYR A 11 -4.35 8.23 -4.80
N ALA A 12 -3.27 7.74 -5.41
CA ALA A 12 -3.25 6.40 -5.97
C ALA A 12 -2.74 5.47 -4.86
N ALA A 13 -3.45 4.37 -4.61
CA ALA A 13 -3.12 3.47 -3.51
C ALA A 13 -2.96 2.03 -3.99
N THR A 14 -2.05 1.30 -3.37
CA THR A 14 -1.96 -0.17 -3.47
C THR A 14 -2.09 -0.79 -2.08
N ILE A 15 -2.59 -2.02 -2.01
CA ILE A 15 -2.81 -2.77 -0.77
C ILE A 15 -2.13 -4.13 -0.90
N GLY A 16 -1.30 -4.49 0.09
CA GLY A 16 -0.60 -5.78 0.09
C GLY A 16 0.26 -5.97 1.32
N PHE A 17 0.72 -7.20 1.56
CA PHE A 17 1.57 -7.51 2.73
C PHE A 17 3.03 -7.04 2.53
N PHE A 18 3.49 -6.93 1.28
CA PHE A 18 4.82 -6.47 0.90
C PHE A 18 6.01 -7.22 1.58
N ASP A 19 5.79 -8.42 2.10
CA ASP A 19 6.81 -9.23 2.77
C ASP A 19 7.91 -9.64 1.79
N GLY A 20 9.15 -9.30 2.13
CA GLY A 20 10.34 -9.51 1.30
C GLY A 20 10.52 -8.60 0.08
N VAL A 21 9.57 -7.70 -0.25
CA VAL A 21 9.64 -6.71 -1.35
C VAL A 21 10.33 -7.25 -2.63
N HIS A 22 9.93 -8.45 -3.06
CA HIS A 22 10.51 -9.10 -4.25
C HIS A 22 10.19 -8.35 -5.55
N LEU A 23 10.72 -8.83 -6.68
CA LEU A 23 10.58 -8.18 -8.00
C LEU A 23 9.13 -7.84 -8.38
N GLY A 24 8.17 -8.69 -8.04
CA GLY A 24 6.73 -8.39 -8.22
C GLY A 24 6.26 -7.14 -7.46
N HIS A 25 6.64 -6.98 -6.19
CA HIS A 25 6.32 -5.77 -5.41
C HIS A 25 7.02 -4.54 -5.99
N VAL A 26 8.29 -4.68 -6.42
CA VAL A 26 9.02 -3.58 -7.07
C VAL A 26 8.32 -3.13 -8.36
N HIS A 27 7.83 -4.07 -9.18
CA HIS A 27 7.08 -3.76 -10.39
C HIS A 27 5.78 -3.01 -10.05
N LEU A 28 5.01 -3.53 -9.09
CA LEU A 28 3.74 -2.92 -8.68
C LEU A 28 3.91 -1.52 -8.09
N LEU A 29 4.97 -1.28 -7.31
CA LEU A 29 5.28 0.05 -6.78
C LEU A 29 5.74 1.03 -7.87
N LYS A 30 6.44 0.56 -8.91
CA LYS A 30 6.78 1.40 -10.07
C LYS A 30 5.54 1.83 -10.84
N GLU A 31 4.62 0.89 -11.07
CA GLU A 31 3.34 1.18 -11.74
C GLU A 31 2.51 2.17 -10.93
N LEU A 32 2.40 1.97 -9.61
CA LEU A 32 1.72 2.91 -8.72
C LEU A 32 2.28 4.34 -8.85
N LYS A 33 3.61 4.48 -8.89
CA LYS A 33 4.26 5.79 -9.05
C LYS A 33 3.96 6.41 -10.43
N ALA A 34 3.95 5.61 -11.49
CA ALA A 34 3.64 6.08 -12.83
C ALA A 34 2.19 6.60 -12.90
N VAL A 35 1.22 5.81 -12.44
CA VAL A 35 -0.20 6.19 -12.40
C VAL A 35 -0.45 7.41 -11.52
N ALA A 36 0.25 7.51 -10.40
CA ALA A 36 0.16 8.66 -9.51
C ALA A 36 0.66 9.94 -10.20
N ALA A 37 1.81 9.87 -10.87
CA ALA A 37 2.39 11.00 -11.60
C ALA A 37 1.51 11.44 -12.78
N GLU A 38 0.97 10.50 -13.55
CA GLU A 38 0.07 10.79 -14.68
C GLU A 38 -1.20 11.54 -14.27
N ARG A 39 -1.64 11.37 -13.01
CA ARG A 39 -2.91 11.88 -12.51
C ARG A 39 -2.78 12.99 -11.46
N ASP A 40 -1.55 13.47 -11.23
CA ASP A 40 -1.22 14.43 -10.17
C ASP A 40 -1.74 13.99 -8.79
N LEU A 41 -1.45 12.72 -8.44
CA LEU A 41 -1.84 12.09 -7.20
C LEU A 41 -0.61 11.77 -6.35
N LYS A 42 -0.80 11.67 -5.03
CA LYS A 42 0.20 11.11 -4.12
C LYS A 42 0.14 9.58 -4.17
N SER A 43 1.28 8.89 -4.15
CA SER A 43 1.31 7.42 -4.03
C SER A 43 1.16 7.00 -2.57
N MET A 44 0.37 5.94 -2.31
CA MET A 44 0.18 5.35 -0.98
C MET A 44 0.28 3.82 -1.04
N ALA A 45 1.01 3.22 -0.11
CA ALA A 45 1.00 1.78 0.11
C ALA A 45 0.33 1.48 1.44
N ILE A 46 -0.70 0.64 1.42
CA ILE A 46 -1.40 0.15 2.60
C ILE A 46 -0.91 -1.27 2.84
N THR A 47 -0.38 -1.51 4.04
CA THR A 47 0.15 -2.82 4.44
C THR A 47 -0.45 -3.29 5.74
N PHE A 48 -0.28 -4.58 6.02
CA PHE A 48 -0.73 -5.24 7.23
C PHE A 48 0.49 -5.73 8.01
N PRO A 49 0.59 -5.50 9.33
CA PRO A 49 1.75 -5.92 10.12
C PRO A 49 1.75 -7.43 10.41
N GLU A 50 0.58 -8.06 10.38
CA GLU A 50 0.44 -9.49 10.63
C GLU A 50 0.23 -10.24 9.33
N HIS A 51 0.95 -11.33 9.14
CA HIS A 51 0.76 -12.18 7.97
C HIS A 51 -0.67 -12.73 8.01
N PRO A 52 -1.45 -12.67 6.90
CA PRO A 52 -2.83 -13.17 6.90
C PRO A 52 -3.01 -14.60 7.42
N ARG A 53 -1.95 -15.43 7.36
CA ARG A 53 -1.92 -16.80 7.88
C ARG A 53 -1.90 -16.87 9.40
N GLN A 54 -1.32 -15.89 10.10
CA GLN A 54 -1.38 -15.82 11.57
C GLN A 54 -2.80 -15.52 12.07
N ILE A 55 -3.57 -14.78 11.28
CA ILE A 55 -4.96 -14.43 11.59
C ILE A 55 -5.91 -15.58 11.20
N LEU A 56 -5.67 -16.23 10.06
CA LEU A 56 -6.52 -17.32 9.54
C LEU A 56 -6.18 -18.70 10.11
N GLN A 57 -4.96 -18.89 10.64
CA GLN A 57 -4.51 -20.14 11.27
C GLN A 57 -3.75 -19.80 12.55
N SER A 58 -4.42 -19.97 13.70
CA SER A 58 -3.87 -19.73 15.03
C SER A 58 -2.59 -20.54 15.33
N ASP A 59 -2.37 -21.63 14.59
CA ASP A 59 -1.27 -22.57 14.79
C ASP A 59 -0.10 -22.37 13.81
N TYR A 60 -0.16 -21.34 12.94
CA TYR A 60 0.87 -21.12 11.93
C TYR A 60 2.14 -20.53 12.53
N ARG A 61 3.18 -21.37 12.66
CA ARG A 61 4.55 -20.95 12.97
C ARG A 61 5.36 -20.83 11.66
N PRO A 62 5.84 -19.63 11.27
CA PRO A 62 6.82 -19.54 10.21
C PRO A 62 8.07 -20.33 10.62
N ARG A 63 8.55 -21.22 9.74
CA ARG A 63 9.83 -21.91 9.98
C ARG A 63 10.95 -20.92 9.70
N LEU A 64 11.77 -20.69 10.72
CA LEU A 64 13.07 -20.01 10.62
C LEU A 64 14.07 -20.87 9.85
#